data_AF-D0LXV0-F1
#
_entry.id   AF-D0LXV0-F1
#
_cell.length_a   1.000
_cell.length_b   1.000
_cell.length_c   1.000
_cell.angle_alpha   90.00
_cell.angle_beta   90.00
_cell.angle_gamma   90.00
#
_symmetry.space_group_name_H-M   'P 1'
#
loop_
_entity.id
_entity.type
_entity.pdbx_description
1 polymer ?
#
loop_
_entity_poly.entity_id
_entity_poly.type
_entity_poly.pdbx_seq_one_letter_code
_entity_poly.pdbx_strand_id
1 'polypeptide(L)'
;MKSLLALLSLPLACAGLSACVELDAPIETGVVEQEQIMLNQLALQAVLLNALTGTPDSLTELVSNPLSDDYFDADLPQGAITGQNLHDPLAQTFMTYLVRCALSETDTPVTWTDPFKVEGEEGKVVVFHGQAGLCSDWATQAPSGACLELVSACLLTTENAFDTSVAISHRGIDLNGDALPLAAQVEVGRFDIDGQPIPSFEDCPSDENGATRDCGWSKEDSLVGTCHPGDLMELSCQQGSSIGVARVCKGYRGCDDASLERLASADEFCGNDTEITFTCPSHGTYSLMLGGEYSDDLDVPLAVADSGSYPAAEAEVFDIREGAFFGDLLTPSLNSTPVALSYVTNTGQIVRNVQAGTGGTPLNESMWACHDKHFTEGDAYMNERICATVTDDQNVQAYLCAARIIGQCNEKAEGTLTNVCASFDAGSVKGDGDFGSCTDTTPTVWDRPITVFLDHPCDLIEDPDLCAYGRRPPPPSGANQPR
;
A
#
# COMPACT_ATOMS: atom_id res chain seq x y z
N MET A 1 -75.08 -30.38 -25.29
CA MET A 1 -76.41 -30.82 -24.80
C MET A 1 -76.22 -31.54 -23.46
N LYS A 2 -76.87 -31.04 -22.40
CA LYS A 2 -77.30 -31.71 -21.13
C LYS A 2 -76.22 -32.48 -20.35
N SER A 3 -75.71 -31.92 -19.24
CA SER A 3 -76.17 -32.16 -17.84
C SER A 3 -75.93 -33.58 -17.33
N LEU A 4 -75.11 -33.77 -16.27
CA LEU A 4 -75.56 -34.01 -14.88
C LEU A 4 -74.38 -34.23 -13.91
N LEU A 5 -74.63 -33.85 -12.66
CA LEU A 5 -73.84 -33.97 -11.42
C LEU A 5 -73.36 -35.39 -11.08
N ALA A 6 -72.26 -35.46 -10.32
CA ALA A 6 -72.19 -36.27 -9.10
C ALA A 6 -71.25 -35.62 -8.07
N LEU A 7 -71.82 -35.19 -6.94
CA LEU A 7 -71.10 -34.90 -5.71
C LEU A 7 -70.48 -36.19 -5.16
N LEU A 8 -69.24 -36.13 -4.69
CA LEU A 8 -68.79 -37.00 -3.60
C LEU A 8 -67.89 -36.19 -2.65
N SER A 9 -68.42 -35.99 -1.46
CA SER A 9 -67.77 -35.49 -0.25
C SER A 9 -66.84 -36.57 0.33
N LEU A 10 -65.60 -36.23 0.66
CA LEU A 10 -64.76 -36.99 1.60
C LEU A 10 -64.01 -36.02 2.54
N PRO A 11 -63.87 -36.37 3.84
CA PRO A 11 -63.47 -35.43 4.88
C PRO A 11 -61.95 -35.40 5.11
N LEU A 12 -61.48 -34.20 5.46
CA LEU A 12 -60.54 -33.85 6.51
C LEU A 12 -59.65 -34.98 7.08
N ALA A 13 -58.36 -34.93 6.73
CA ALA A 13 -57.28 -35.44 7.56
C ALA A 13 -56.16 -34.38 7.59
N CYS A 14 -56.13 -33.60 8.67
CA CYS A 14 -54.98 -32.80 9.10
C CYS A 14 -53.83 -33.76 9.42
N ALA A 15 -52.84 -33.84 8.53
CA ALA A 15 -51.50 -34.31 8.89
C ALA A 15 -50.58 -33.08 8.80
N GLY A 16 -50.07 -32.67 9.95
CA GLY A 16 -49.19 -31.52 10.09
C GLY A 16 -47.90 -31.73 9.30
N LEU A 17 -47.69 -30.87 8.32
CA LEU A 17 -46.37 -30.54 7.84
C LEU A 17 -46.04 -29.19 8.48
N SER A 18 -45.24 -29.25 9.54
CA SER A 18 -44.54 -28.09 10.07
C SER A 18 -43.56 -27.65 8.99
N ALA A 19 -43.98 -26.71 8.16
CA ALA A 19 -43.08 -25.98 7.28
C ALA A 19 -42.24 -25.07 8.19
N CYS A 20 -41.02 -25.52 8.52
CA CYS A 20 -39.97 -24.61 8.94
C CYS A 20 -39.68 -23.74 7.71
N VAL A 21 -40.19 -22.52 7.73
CA VAL A 21 -39.67 -21.45 6.89
C VAL A 21 -38.32 -21.10 7.51
N GLU A 22 -37.24 -21.65 6.96
CA GLU A 22 -35.92 -21.02 7.10
C GLU A 22 -36.06 -19.63 6.51
N LEU A 23 -36.06 -18.62 7.37
CA LEU A 23 -35.70 -17.28 6.94
C LEU A 23 -34.25 -17.39 6.49
N ASP A 24 -34.01 -17.32 5.18
CA ASP A 24 -32.70 -16.97 4.65
C ASP A 24 -32.26 -15.71 5.39
N ALA A 25 -31.27 -15.88 6.28
CA ALA A 25 -30.54 -14.74 6.79
C ALA A 25 -29.98 -13.98 5.57
N PRO A 26 -30.03 -12.63 5.56
CA PRO A 26 -29.33 -11.90 4.53
C PRO A 26 -27.89 -12.38 4.51
N ILE A 27 -27.42 -12.79 3.34
CA ILE A 27 -26.00 -13.01 3.10
C ILE A 27 -25.36 -11.66 3.42
N GLU A 28 -24.71 -11.56 4.59
CA GLU A 28 -23.72 -10.52 4.83
C GLU A 28 -22.66 -10.74 3.76
N THR A 29 -22.77 -9.97 2.68
CA THR A 29 -21.65 -9.75 1.78
C THR A 29 -20.60 -9.04 2.62
N GLY A 30 -19.72 -9.82 3.24
CA GLY A 30 -18.49 -9.31 3.83
C GLY A 30 -17.75 -8.62 2.71
N VAL A 31 -17.75 -7.28 2.74
CA VAL A 31 -16.83 -6.51 1.91
C VAL A 31 -15.47 -6.87 2.47
N VAL A 32 -14.66 -7.57 1.69
CA VAL A 32 -13.27 -7.81 2.05
C VAL A 32 -12.64 -6.43 2.17
N GLU A 33 -12.34 -6.00 3.40
CA GLU A 33 -11.62 -4.76 3.63
C GLU A 33 -10.25 -4.90 2.98
N GLN A 34 -10.00 -4.08 1.97
CA GLN A 34 -8.75 -4.10 1.23
C GLN A 34 -7.80 -3.13 1.91
N GLU A 35 -6.70 -3.66 2.45
CA GLU A 35 -5.67 -2.86 3.11
C GLU A 35 -5.00 -1.93 2.07
N GLN A 36 -5.13 -0.61 2.26
CA GLN A 36 -4.49 0.40 1.41
C GLN A 36 -3.11 0.81 1.92
N ILE A 37 -2.61 0.11 2.94
CA ILE A 37 -1.29 0.32 3.50
C ILE A 37 -0.26 -0.33 2.58
N MET A 38 0.63 0.49 2.03
CA MET A 38 1.68 0.05 1.12
C MET A 38 3.05 0.43 1.65
N LEU A 39 4.09 -0.32 1.28
CA LEU A 39 5.46 0.06 1.57
C LEU A 39 5.98 0.97 0.45
N ASN A 40 6.69 2.04 0.78
CA ASN A 40 7.29 2.93 -0.19
C ASN A 40 8.74 2.54 -0.56
N GLN A 41 8.96 1.40 -1.23
CA GLN A 41 10.33 0.97 -1.60
C GLN A 41 10.63 1.07 -3.10
N LEU A 42 9.87 1.89 -3.83
CA LEU A 42 10.12 2.03 -5.27
C LEU A 42 11.22 3.08 -5.49
N ALA A 43 12.46 2.66 -5.69
CA ALA A 43 13.54 3.61 -5.96
C ALA A 43 13.28 4.45 -7.23
N LEU A 44 13.72 5.71 -7.26
CA LEU A 44 13.53 6.61 -8.42
C LEU A 44 14.03 6.01 -9.75
N GLN A 45 15.13 5.26 -9.71
CA GLN A 45 15.67 4.57 -10.89
C GLN A 45 14.69 3.52 -11.43
N ALA A 46 13.99 2.82 -10.53
CA ALA A 46 12.95 1.87 -10.92
C ALA A 46 11.73 2.58 -11.51
N VAL A 47 11.41 3.81 -11.10
CA VAL A 47 10.32 4.60 -11.72
C VAL A 47 10.71 5.08 -13.13
N LEU A 48 11.89 5.69 -13.25
CA LEU A 48 12.25 6.52 -14.40
C LEU A 48 13.22 5.89 -15.40
N LEU A 49 14.03 4.92 -14.97
CA LEU A 49 15.18 4.40 -15.72
C LEU A 49 15.06 2.90 -16.02
N ASN A 50 13.85 2.36 -15.94
CA ASN A 50 13.58 0.96 -16.24
C ASN A 50 13.21 0.75 -17.72
N ALA A 51 13.38 -0.46 -18.24
CA ALA A 51 13.11 -0.77 -19.65
C ALA A 51 11.63 -0.71 -20.09
N LEU A 52 10.66 -0.77 -19.17
CA LEU A 52 9.23 -0.62 -19.46
C LEU A 52 8.83 0.84 -19.65
N THR A 53 9.27 1.75 -18.78
CA THR A 53 8.89 3.17 -18.85
C THR A 53 9.89 4.03 -19.63
N GLY A 54 11.14 3.60 -19.74
CA GLY A 54 12.21 4.44 -20.29
C GLY A 54 12.28 4.50 -21.82
N THR A 55 11.36 3.84 -22.55
CA THR A 55 11.20 4.06 -24.00
C THR A 55 9.74 4.31 -24.37
N PRO A 56 9.44 5.24 -25.31
CA PRO A 56 8.07 5.51 -25.73
C PRO A 56 7.33 4.28 -26.28
N ASP A 57 8.04 3.40 -27.01
CA ASP A 57 7.45 2.20 -27.59
C ASP A 57 7.06 1.21 -26.48
N SER A 58 7.98 0.91 -25.55
CA SER A 58 7.71 0.05 -24.37
C SER A 58 6.53 0.56 -23.55
N LEU A 59 6.47 1.88 -23.31
CA LEU A 59 5.44 2.47 -22.49
C LEU A 59 4.08 2.45 -23.21
N THR A 60 4.07 2.74 -24.51
CA THR A 60 2.86 2.66 -25.35
C THR A 60 2.30 1.23 -25.38
N GLU A 61 3.18 0.24 -25.54
CA GLU A 61 2.90 -1.20 -25.50
C GLU A 61 2.24 -1.52 -24.14
N LEU A 62 2.88 -1.18 -23.01
CA LEU A 62 2.39 -1.41 -21.65
C LEU A 62 0.97 -0.84 -21.41
N VAL A 63 0.71 0.41 -21.80
CA VAL A 63 -0.60 1.08 -21.55
C VAL A 63 -1.66 0.79 -22.61
N SER A 64 -1.33 0.05 -23.67
CA SER A 64 -2.30 -0.32 -24.71
C SER A 64 -2.87 -1.73 -24.52
N ASN A 65 -2.42 -2.45 -23.50
CA ASN A 65 -2.67 -3.88 -23.33
C ASN A 65 -2.98 -4.24 -21.87
N PRO A 66 -3.64 -5.39 -21.64
CA PRO A 66 -3.92 -5.88 -20.29
C PRO A 66 -2.66 -6.33 -19.54
N LEU A 67 -2.68 -6.18 -18.21
CA LEU A 67 -1.73 -6.80 -17.29
C LEU A 67 -2.04 -8.30 -17.16
N SER A 68 -1.56 -9.12 -18.09
CA SER A 68 -1.84 -10.56 -18.16
C SER A 68 -0.65 -11.37 -18.68
N ASP A 69 -0.59 -12.65 -18.31
CA ASP A 69 0.47 -13.59 -18.71
C ASP A 69 0.69 -13.61 -20.23
N ASP A 70 -0.40 -13.70 -21.01
CA ASP A 70 -0.38 -13.75 -22.48
C ASP A 70 0.30 -12.51 -23.12
N TYR A 71 0.34 -11.39 -22.39
CA TYR A 71 0.93 -10.17 -22.88
C TYR A 71 2.41 -10.02 -22.51
N PHE A 72 2.85 -10.64 -21.41
CA PHE A 72 4.25 -10.62 -20.99
C PHE A 72 5.03 -11.85 -21.47
N ASP A 73 4.39 -12.77 -22.17
CA ASP A 73 5.06 -13.87 -22.87
C ASP A 73 5.87 -13.34 -24.06
N ALA A 74 7.20 -13.36 -23.88
CA ALA A 74 8.16 -12.89 -24.88
C ALA A 74 8.21 -13.78 -26.14
N ASP A 75 7.67 -15.00 -26.10
CA ASP A 75 7.56 -15.88 -27.28
C ASP A 75 6.36 -15.49 -28.17
N LEU A 76 5.46 -14.63 -27.68
CA LEU A 76 4.31 -14.15 -28.43
C LEU A 76 4.60 -12.79 -29.10
N PRO A 77 4.12 -12.56 -30.34
CA PRO A 77 4.36 -11.30 -31.04
C PRO A 77 3.93 -10.05 -30.27
N GLN A 78 2.85 -10.15 -29.51
CA GLN A 78 2.33 -9.05 -28.69
C GLN A 78 3.17 -8.75 -27.44
N GLY A 79 3.94 -9.72 -26.93
CA GLY A 79 4.75 -9.56 -25.71
C GLY A 79 6.24 -9.39 -25.96
N ALA A 80 6.67 -9.36 -27.22
CA ALA A 80 8.08 -9.40 -27.58
C ALA A 80 8.89 -8.23 -26.99
N ILE A 81 8.33 -7.02 -26.91
CA ILE A 81 9.02 -5.84 -26.37
C ILE A 81 8.93 -5.83 -24.84
N THR A 82 7.71 -5.83 -24.29
CA THR A 82 7.45 -5.77 -22.83
C THR A 82 8.01 -6.97 -22.08
N GLY A 83 7.84 -8.19 -22.60
CA GLY A 83 8.40 -9.41 -22.04
C GLY A 83 9.93 -9.46 -22.06
N GLN A 84 10.58 -8.88 -23.08
CA GLN A 84 12.05 -8.74 -23.10
C GLN A 84 12.55 -7.67 -22.12
N ASN A 85 11.80 -6.57 -21.97
CA ASN A 85 12.13 -5.49 -21.06
C ASN A 85 12.06 -5.92 -19.60
N LEU A 86 11.21 -6.89 -19.26
CA LEU A 86 11.18 -7.49 -17.92
C LEU A 86 12.45 -8.27 -17.55
N HIS A 87 13.38 -8.51 -18.48
CA HIS A 87 14.72 -8.99 -18.11
C HIS A 87 15.51 -7.96 -17.28
N ASP A 88 15.13 -6.67 -17.36
CA ASP A 88 15.67 -5.62 -16.51
C ASP A 88 15.19 -5.75 -15.05
N PRO A 89 16.08 -5.89 -14.05
CA PRO A 89 15.69 -5.90 -12.64
C PRO A 89 14.90 -4.66 -12.21
N LEU A 90 15.23 -3.47 -12.73
CA LEU A 90 14.46 -2.25 -12.42
C LEU A 90 13.05 -2.30 -12.99
N ALA A 91 12.87 -2.97 -14.14
CA ALA A 91 11.54 -3.17 -14.73
C ALA A 91 10.73 -4.20 -13.92
N GLN A 92 11.36 -5.25 -13.37
CA GLN A 92 10.70 -6.19 -12.46
C GLN A 92 10.25 -5.49 -11.17
N THR A 93 11.09 -4.61 -10.60
CA THR A 93 10.70 -3.81 -9.44
C THR A 93 9.52 -2.89 -9.78
N PHE A 94 9.61 -2.15 -10.88
CA PHE A 94 8.51 -1.30 -11.36
C PHE A 94 7.22 -2.10 -11.58
N MET A 95 7.31 -3.26 -12.23
CA MET A 95 6.18 -4.13 -12.51
C MET A 95 5.52 -4.66 -11.22
N THR A 96 6.33 -5.01 -10.21
CA THR A 96 5.81 -5.39 -8.88
C THR A 96 4.91 -4.29 -8.31
N TYR A 97 5.37 -3.04 -8.32
CA TYR A 97 4.59 -1.92 -7.80
C TYR A 97 3.41 -1.53 -8.70
N LEU A 98 3.57 -1.61 -10.01
CA LEU A 98 2.49 -1.39 -10.97
C LEU A 98 1.33 -2.35 -10.74
N VAL A 99 1.63 -3.65 -10.63
CA VAL A 99 0.62 -4.69 -10.39
C VAL A 99 0.02 -4.54 -8.99
N ARG A 100 0.82 -4.25 -7.95
CA ARG A 100 0.30 -3.98 -6.60
C ARG A 100 -0.67 -2.79 -6.57
N CYS A 101 -0.37 -1.71 -7.28
CA CYS A 101 -1.27 -0.55 -7.38
C CYS A 101 -2.52 -0.87 -8.20
N ALA A 102 -2.36 -1.48 -9.38
CA ALA A 102 -3.45 -1.65 -10.34
C ALA A 102 -4.41 -2.80 -9.96
N LEU A 103 -3.88 -3.97 -9.59
CA LEU A 103 -4.66 -5.18 -9.38
C LEU A 103 -4.90 -5.43 -7.88
N SER A 104 -6.00 -6.10 -7.55
CA SER A 104 -6.32 -6.57 -6.20
C SER A 104 -5.68 -7.92 -5.92
N GLU A 105 -5.66 -8.36 -4.66
CA GLU A 105 -5.20 -9.70 -4.30
C GLU A 105 -6.07 -10.83 -4.90
N THR A 106 -7.31 -10.51 -5.26
CA THR A 106 -8.25 -11.46 -5.87
C THR A 106 -8.13 -11.56 -7.39
N ASP A 107 -7.42 -10.62 -8.01
CA ASP A 107 -7.15 -10.65 -9.44
C ASP A 107 -6.08 -11.70 -9.76
N THR A 108 -6.10 -12.22 -11.00
CA THR A 108 -5.09 -13.18 -11.46
C THR A 108 -3.70 -12.51 -11.40
N PRO A 109 -2.70 -13.12 -10.74
CA PRO A 109 -1.36 -12.56 -10.72
C PRO A 109 -0.74 -12.60 -12.12
N VAL A 110 0.16 -11.67 -12.41
CA VAL A 110 0.88 -11.63 -13.68
C VAL A 110 2.13 -12.48 -13.58
N THR A 111 2.27 -13.46 -14.45
CA THR A 111 3.44 -14.35 -14.51
C THR A 111 4.32 -13.96 -15.70
N TRP A 112 5.62 -13.88 -15.45
CA TRP A 112 6.64 -13.69 -16.49
C TRP A 112 7.69 -14.79 -16.41
N THR A 113 8.07 -15.32 -17.56
CA THR A 113 9.18 -16.29 -17.68
C THR A 113 10.32 -15.65 -18.44
N ASP A 114 11.52 -15.67 -17.86
CA ASP A 114 12.71 -15.06 -18.47
C ASP A 114 13.03 -15.72 -19.83
N PRO A 115 12.98 -14.95 -20.94
CA PRO A 115 13.30 -15.49 -22.26
C PRO A 115 14.79 -15.78 -22.46
N PHE A 116 15.68 -15.27 -21.59
CA PHE A 116 17.15 -15.39 -21.71
C PHE A 116 17.75 -16.60 -20.99
N LYS A 117 17.02 -17.72 -20.91
CA LYS A 117 17.53 -18.93 -20.26
C LYS A 117 18.78 -19.49 -20.93
N VAL A 118 19.72 -19.99 -20.12
CA VAL A 118 20.82 -20.81 -20.62
C VAL A 118 20.26 -22.14 -21.14
N GLU A 119 20.79 -22.62 -22.26
CA GLU A 119 20.36 -23.90 -22.84
C GLU A 119 20.50 -25.03 -21.81
N GLY A 120 19.38 -25.66 -21.45
CA GLY A 120 19.33 -26.74 -20.47
C GLY A 120 18.89 -26.32 -19.06
N GLU A 121 18.65 -25.04 -18.80
CA GLU A 121 18.08 -24.54 -17.54
C GLU A 121 16.59 -24.19 -17.70
N GLU A 122 15.82 -24.36 -16.63
CA GLU A 122 14.46 -23.83 -16.55
C GLU A 122 14.53 -22.30 -16.49
N GLY A 123 13.66 -21.62 -17.23
CA GLY A 123 13.61 -20.16 -17.21
C GLY A 123 13.19 -19.66 -15.82
N LYS A 124 13.81 -18.57 -15.35
CA LYS A 124 13.38 -17.91 -14.11
C LYS A 124 11.92 -17.48 -14.29
N VAL A 125 11.03 -17.97 -13.44
CA VAL A 125 9.63 -17.53 -13.38
C VAL A 125 9.51 -16.49 -12.26
N VAL A 126 8.90 -15.36 -12.57
CA VAL A 126 8.56 -14.30 -11.62
C VAL A 126 7.05 -14.12 -11.64
N VAL A 127 6.44 -13.98 -10.46
CA VAL A 127 5.01 -13.78 -10.29
C VAL A 127 4.81 -12.43 -9.60
N PHE A 128 3.99 -11.57 -10.20
CA PHE A 128 3.64 -10.26 -9.68
C PHE A 128 2.20 -10.32 -9.14
N HIS A 129 2.04 -10.08 -7.85
CA HIS A 129 0.74 -10.13 -7.17
C HIS A 129 0.12 -8.74 -7.05
N GLY A 130 -1.20 -8.65 -7.24
CA GLY A 130 -1.97 -7.46 -6.94
C GLY A 130 -2.08 -7.20 -5.43
N GLN A 131 -2.47 -5.99 -5.06
CA GLN A 131 -2.74 -5.60 -3.68
C GLN A 131 -3.89 -4.59 -3.59
N ALA A 132 -3.71 -3.36 -4.08
CA ALA A 132 -4.59 -2.22 -3.86
C ALA A 132 -5.83 -2.17 -4.77
N GLY A 133 -5.80 -2.84 -5.94
CA GLY A 133 -6.98 -2.96 -6.81
C GLY A 133 -7.51 -1.64 -7.40
N LEU A 134 -6.66 -0.62 -7.54
CA LEU A 134 -7.09 0.71 -7.99
C LEU A 134 -7.57 0.72 -9.44
N CYS A 135 -7.23 -0.31 -10.23
CA CYS A 135 -7.64 -0.46 -11.61
C CYS A 135 -7.70 -1.94 -12.06
N SER A 136 -8.55 -2.74 -11.41
CA SER A 136 -8.70 -4.17 -11.73
C SER A 136 -9.10 -4.46 -13.18
N ASP A 137 -9.78 -3.53 -13.87
CA ASP A 137 -10.11 -3.66 -15.30
C ASP A 137 -8.85 -3.86 -16.17
N TRP A 138 -7.69 -3.34 -15.74
CA TRP A 138 -6.43 -3.48 -16.46
C TRP A 138 -5.97 -4.95 -16.54
N ALA A 139 -6.47 -5.86 -15.69
CA ALA A 139 -6.19 -7.29 -15.83
C ALA A 139 -6.71 -7.89 -17.15
N THR A 140 -7.74 -7.27 -17.77
CA THR A 140 -8.45 -7.86 -18.93
C THR A 140 -8.52 -6.95 -20.15
N GLN A 141 -8.26 -5.66 -20.00
CA GLN A 141 -8.28 -4.69 -21.09
C GLN A 141 -7.24 -3.58 -20.88
N ALA A 142 -7.04 -2.74 -21.90
CA ALA A 142 -6.21 -1.54 -21.76
C ALA A 142 -6.80 -0.58 -20.70
N PRO A 143 -5.96 0.11 -19.92
CA PRO A 143 -6.40 1.04 -18.89
C PRO A 143 -7.06 2.28 -19.50
N SER A 144 -8.03 2.84 -18.78
CA SER A 144 -8.59 4.16 -19.11
C SER A 144 -7.66 5.29 -18.64
N GLY A 145 -7.89 6.52 -19.11
CA GLY A 145 -7.14 7.68 -18.61
C GLY A 145 -7.25 7.87 -17.10
N ALA A 146 -8.46 7.72 -16.53
CA ALA A 146 -8.67 7.83 -15.08
C ALA A 146 -7.94 6.71 -14.29
N CYS A 147 -7.81 5.53 -14.89
CA CYS A 147 -7.01 4.45 -14.35
C CYS A 147 -5.52 4.78 -14.36
N LEU A 148 -5.01 5.31 -15.48
CA LEU A 148 -3.62 5.73 -15.58
C LEU A 148 -3.30 6.83 -14.56
N GLU A 149 -4.22 7.79 -14.35
CA GLU A 149 -4.07 8.83 -13.34
C GLU A 149 -3.92 8.25 -11.93
N LEU A 150 -4.85 7.38 -11.53
CA LEU A 150 -4.89 6.80 -10.19
C LEU A 150 -3.69 5.87 -9.93
N VAL A 151 -3.34 5.03 -10.90
CA VAL A 151 -2.17 4.13 -10.79
C VAL A 151 -0.87 4.92 -10.80
N SER A 152 -0.76 5.99 -11.60
CA SER A 152 0.41 6.87 -11.60
C SER A 152 0.61 7.59 -10.27
N ALA A 153 -0.48 8.07 -9.66
CA ALA A 153 -0.45 8.63 -8.32
C ALA A 153 0.07 7.60 -7.31
N CYS A 154 -0.46 6.37 -7.32
CA CYS A 154 -0.03 5.28 -6.44
C CYS A 154 1.44 4.90 -6.64
N LEU A 155 1.90 4.80 -7.88
CA LEU A 155 3.32 4.51 -8.15
C LEU A 155 4.23 5.59 -7.53
N LEU A 156 3.86 6.86 -7.68
CA LEU A 156 4.65 7.97 -7.15
C LEU A 156 4.62 8.01 -5.60
N THR A 157 3.49 7.70 -4.98
CA THR A 157 3.39 7.62 -3.50
C THR A 157 4.26 6.50 -2.93
N THR A 158 4.53 5.44 -3.69
CA THR A 158 5.45 4.37 -3.27
C THR A 158 6.93 4.65 -3.52
N GLU A 159 7.26 5.75 -4.20
CA GLU A 159 8.65 6.07 -4.49
C GLU A 159 9.43 6.41 -3.20
N ASN A 160 10.73 6.19 -3.18
CA ASN A 160 11.56 6.60 -2.04
C ASN A 160 13.01 6.76 -2.47
N ALA A 161 13.58 7.94 -2.21
CA ALA A 161 14.97 8.24 -2.48
C ALA A 161 15.96 7.57 -1.51
N PHE A 162 15.50 7.17 -0.31
CA PHE A 162 16.36 6.73 0.78
C PHE A 162 16.48 5.21 0.94
N ASP A 163 15.88 4.42 0.04
CA ASP A 163 15.87 2.94 0.11
C ASP A 163 15.32 2.38 1.44
N THR A 164 14.64 3.22 2.22
CA THR A 164 13.97 2.83 3.46
C THR A 164 12.58 2.30 3.15
N SER A 165 12.15 1.27 3.86
CA SER A 165 10.80 0.75 3.74
C SER A 165 9.92 1.41 4.75
N VAL A 166 8.89 2.16 4.34
CA VAL A 166 7.92 2.75 5.25
C VAL A 166 6.51 2.44 4.77
N ALA A 167 5.69 1.95 5.69
CA ALA A 167 4.26 1.83 5.49
C ALA A 167 3.61 3.22 5.37
N ILE A 168 2.83 3.40 4.32
CA ILE A 168 2.08 4.61 4.03
C ILE A 168 0.61 4.26 3.83
N SER A 169 -0.28 5.12 4.30
CA SER A 169 -1.72 5.00 4.08
C SER A 169 -2.12 5.86 2.88
N HIS A 170 -2.73 5.24 1.87
CA HIS A 170 -3.26 5.93 0.70
C HIS A 170 -4.71 6.36 0.94
N ARG A 171 -5.01 7.63 0.67
CA ARG A 171 -6.38 8.17 0.69
C ARG A 171 -6.68 8.91 -0.59
N GLY A 172 -7.92 8.83 -1.04
CA GLY A 172 -8.33 9.32 -2.34
C GLY A 172 -9.65 8.69 -2.75
N ILE A 173 -9.93 8.70 -4.05
CA ILE A 173 -11.13 8.11 -4.62
C ILE A 173 -10.82 7.07 -5.70
N ASP A 174 -11.62 6.00 -5.71
CA ASP A 174 -11.56 4.92 -6.69
C ASP A 174 -12.09 5.36 -8.08
N LEU A 175 -12.11 4.46 -9.08
CA LEU A 175 -12.61 4.79 -10.41
C LEU A 175 -14.10 5.16 -10.48
N ASN A 176 -14.89 4.82 -9.46
CA ASN A 176 -16.31 5.17 -9.35
C ASN A 176 -16.54 6.51 -8.64
N GLY A 177 -15.52 7.04 -7.97
CA GLY A 177 -15.60 8.26 -7.17
C GLY A 177 -15.96 8.00 -5.70
N ASP A 178 -15.96 6.74 -5.27
CA ASP A 178 -16.07 6.35 -3.87
C ASP A 178 -14.69 6.48 -3.20
N ALA A 179 -14.66 6.78 -1.90
CA ALA A 179 -13.39 6.88 -1.20
C ALA A 179 -12.68 5.53 -1.14
N LEU A 180 -11.35 5.54 -1.19
CA LEU A 180 -10.55 4.35 -0.93
C LEU A 180 -10.84 3.85 0.49
N PRO A 181 -11.12 2.55 0.67
CA PRO A 181 -11.43 2.01 1.98
C PRO A 181 -10.21 2.09 2.90
N LEU A 182 -10.45 2.40 4.17
CA LEU A 182 -9.43 2.33 5.22
C LEU A 182 -9.69 1.10 6.09
N ALA A 183 -8.63 0.41 6.50
CA ALA A 183 -8.76 -0.77 7.33
C ALA A 183 -9.30 -0.41 8.73
N ALA A 184 -10.26 -1.20 9.23
CA ALA A 184 -10.79 -1.04 10.58
C ALA A 184 -9.75 -1.35 11.67
N GLN A 185 -8.72 -2.12 11.32
CA GLN A 185 -7.58 -2.46 12.16
C GLN A 185 -6.33 -2.59 11.30
N VAL A 186 -5.17 -2.24 11.86
CA VAL A 186 -3.89 -2.34 11.15
C VAL A 186 -3.11 -3.57 11.63
N GLU A 187 -2.70 -4.41 10.69
CA GLU A 187 -1.80 -5.53 10.97
C GLU A 187 -0.39 -5.06 11.30
N VAL A 188 0.33 -5.84 12.10
CA VAL A 188 1.72 -5.52 12.44
C VAL A 188 2.63 -5.67 11.22
N GLY A 189 3.43 -4.64 10.96
CA GLY A 189 4.41 -4.64 9.89
C GLY A 189 5.45 -5.75 10.07
N ARG A 190 5.65 -6.56 9.01
CA ARG A 190 6.48 -7.78 9.02
C ARG A 190 7.89 -7.57 8.47
N PHE A 191 8.22 -6.33 8.10
CA PHE A 191 9.52 -5.95 7.56
C PHE A 191 10.13 -4.84 8.39
N ASP A 192 11.44 -4.91 8.63
CA ASP A 192 12.20 -3.86 9.29
C ASP A 192 12.37 -2.62 8.40
N ILE A 193 13.03 -1.59 8.94
CA ILE A 193 13.23 -0.30 8.23
C ILE A 193 14.05 -0.44 6.94
N ASP A 194 14.89 -1.47 6.86
CA ASP A 194 15.70 -1.82 5.69
C ASP A 194 14.92 -2.72 4.71
N GLY A 195 13.63 -2.98 4.99
CA GLY A 195 12.77 -3.82 4.18
C GLY A 195 13.06 -5.31 4.29
N GLN A 196 13.85 -5.75 5.27
CA GLN A 196 14.12 -7.16 5.49
C GLN A 196 12.99 -7.81 6.29
N PRO A 197 12.61 -9.08 6.00
CA PRO A 197 11.65 -9.80 6.82
C PRO A 197 12.11 -9.87 8.28
N ILE A 198 11.19 -9.63 9.22
CA ILE A 198 11.44 -9.76 10.65
C ILE A 198 11.35 -11.25 11.01
N PRO A 199 12.44 -11.89 11.51
CA PRO A 199 12.50 -13.32 11.81
C PRO A 199 11.33 -13.83 12.65
N SER A 200 10.85 -13.03 13.60
CA SER A 200 9.69 -13.37 14.43
C SER A 200 8.45 -13.82 13.65
N PHE A 201 8.23 -13.33 12.43
CA PHE A 201 7.09 -13.78 11.60
C PHE A 201 7.42 -14.95 10.66
N GLU A 202 8.64 -15.47 10.66
CA GLU A 202 9.01 -16.64 9.89
C GLU A 202 8.64 -17.94 10.62
N ASP A 203 8.50 -19.03 9.87
CA ASP A 203 8.23 -20.34 10.46
C ASP A 203 9.41 -20.80 11.32
N CYS A 204 9.13 -21.37 12.50
CA CYS A 204 10.18 -21.90 13.36
C CYS A 204 10.79 -23.19 12.75
N PRO A 205 12.13 -23.36 12.79
CA PRO A 205 12.80 -24.57 12.28
C PRO A 205 12.53 -25.81 13.15
N SER A 206 12.13 -25.61 14.39
CA SER A 206 11.67 -26.59 15.36
C SER A 206 10.66 -25.94 16.27
N ASP A 207 9.85 -26.72 16.97
CA ASP A 207 8.90 -26.13 17.91
C ASP A 207 9.61 -25.38 19.06
N GLU A 208 9.31 -24.09 19.20
CA GLU A 208 9.86 -23.16 20.20
C GLU A 208 8.75 -22.57 21.08
N ASN A 209 9.07 -22.30 22.35
CA ASN A 209 8.10 -21.80 23.33
C ASN A 209 8.53 -20.47 23.96
N GLY A 210 7.54 -19.75 24.49
CA GLY A 210 7.73 -18.49 25.22
C GLY A 210 7.90 -17.27 24.32
N ALA A 211 7.74 -16.10 24.92
CA ALA A 211 7.74 -14.80 24.25
C ALA A 211 9.14 -14.31 23.85
N THR A 212 10.19 -15.08 24.15
CA THR A 212 11.56 -14.78 23.71
C THR A 212 11.93 -15.43 22.37
N ARG A 213 11.03 -16.22 21.76
CA ARG A 213 11.29 -16.82 20.44
C ARG A 213 11.23 -15.79 19.33
N ASP A 214 12.03 -15.97 18.28
CA ASP A 214 12.10 -15.07 17.12
C ASP A 214 11.64 -15.79 15.84
N CYS A 215 10.54 -16.53 15.96
CA CYS A 215 9.82 -17.19 14.87
C CYS A 215 8.41 -17.62 15.36
N GLY A 216 7.52 -17.99 14.44
CA GLY A 216 6.22 -18.59 14.76
C GLY A 216 5.25 -17.65 15.50
N TRP A 217 5.37 -16.34 15.27
CA TRP A 217 4.37 -15.36 15.71
C TRP A 217 3.23 -15.26 14.71
N SER A 218 1.99 -15.11 15.18
CA SER A 218 0.82 -15.01 14.30
C SER A 218 0.89 -13.71 13.52
N LYS A 219 0.66 -13.78 12.21
CA LYS A 219 0.76 -12.63 11.34
C LYS A 219 -0.56 -11.85 11.32
N GLU A 220 -1.66 -12.58 11.25
CA GLU A 220 -3.02 -12.07 11.10
C GLU A 220 -3.64 -11.62 12.43
N ASP A 221 -3.20 -12.20 13.56
CA ASP A 221 -3.70 -11.83 14.90
C ASP A 221 -2.85 -10.74 15.57
N SER A 222 -1.67 -10.43 15.01
CA SER A 222 -0.82 -9.35 15.52
C SER A 222 -1.28 -8.01 14.96
N LEU A 223 -1.71 -7.11 15.85
CA LEU A 223 -2.32 -5.83 15.50
C LEU A 223 -1.59 -4.62 16.10
N VAL A 224 -1.83 -3.45 15.51
CA VAL A 224 -1.27 -2.16 15.94
C VAL A 224 -2.24 -1.42 16.86
N GLY A 225 -1.71 -0.71 17.84
CA GLY A 225 -2.46 0.18 18.73
C GLY A 225 -1.86 1.59 18.79
N THR A 226 -2.67 2.53 19.26
CA THR A 226 -2.26 3.92 19.48
C THR A 226 -2.47 4.36 20.92
N CYS A 227 -1.67 5.31 21.37
CA CYS A 227 -1.65 5.83 22.74
C CYS A 227 -1.06 7.25 22.80
N HIS A 228 -1.25 7.95 23.91
CA HIS A 228 -0.59 9.24 24.09
C HIS A 228 0.86 9.04 24.54
N PRO A 229 1.85 9.68 23.87
CA PRO A 229 3.26 9.51 24.20
C PRO A 229 3.58 9.72 25.69
N GLY A 230 4.25 8.72 26.29
CA GLY A 230 4.66 8.73 27.69
C GLY A 230 3.60 8.23 28.69
N ASP A 231 2.37 7.97 28.27
CA ASP A 231 1.36 7.34 29.13
C ASP A 231 1.77 5.90 29.51
N LEU A 232 1.38 5.46 30.71
CA LEU A 232 1.50 4.05 31.09
C LEU A 232 0.31 3.29 30.48
N MET A 233 0.62 2.31 29.63
CA MET A 233 -0.33 1.45 28.95
C MET A 233 -0.45 0.11 29.66
N GLU A 234 -1.65 -0.45 29.64
CA GLU A 234 -1.98 -1.79 30.14
C GLU A 234 -2.81 -2.52 29.07
N LEU A 235 -2.29 -3.67 28.64
CA LEU A 235 -2.98 -4.60 27.74
C LEU A 235 -3.41 -5.81 28.55
N SER A 236 -4.71 -6.05 28.58
CA SER A 236 -5.34 -7.12 29.34
C SER A 236 -5.81 -8.24 28.42
N CYS A 237 -5.79 -9.46 28.93
CA CYS A 237 -6.37 -10.60 28.25
C CYS A 237 -7.90 -10.46 28.11
N GLN A 238 -8.45 -10.74 26.93
CA GLN A 238 -9.89 -10.83 26.74
C GLN A 238 -10.45 -12.10 27.41
N GLN A 239 -11.57 -11.95 28.13
CA GLN A 239 -12.21 -13.08 28.82
C GLN A 239 -12.53 -14.24 27.86
N GLY A 240 -12.06 -15.44 28.19
CA GLY A 240 -12.30 -16.66 27.40
C GLY A 240 -11.30 -16.91 26.28
N SER A 241 -10.27 -16.08 26.17
CA SER A 241 -9.14 -16.29 25.27
C SER A 241 -8.31 -17.54 25.62
N SER A 242 -7.63 -18.09 24.62
CA SER A 242 -6.58 -19.10 24.78
C SER A 242 -5.35 -18.51 25.47
N ILE A 243 -4.54 -19.37 26.09
CA ILE A 243 -3.22 -19.01 26.64
C ILE A 243 -2.22 -18.93 25.50
N GLY A 244 -1.33 -17.94 25.52
CA GLY A 244 -0.24 -17.88 24.57
C GLY A 244 0.84 -16.90 24.99
N VAL A 245 1.56 -16.37 24.01
CA VAL A 245 2.64 -15.41 24.21
C VAL A 245 2.26 -14.07 23.60
N ALA A 246 2.82 -13.00 24.17
CA ALA A 246 2.61 -11.66 23.69
C ALA A 246 3.90 -10.84 23.79
N ARG A 247 4.16 -10.00 22.78
CA ARG A 247 5.29 -9.07 22.74
C ARG A 247 4.83 -7.72 22.23
N VAL A 248 5.17 -6.66 22.97
CA VAL A 248 4.87 -5.29 22.58
C VAL A 248 6.13 -4.67 21.98
N CYS A 249 6.04 -4.14 20.76
CA CYS A 249 7.13 -3.40 20.12
C CYS A 249 6.72 -1.94 19.86
N LYS A 250 7.72 -1.09 19.68
CA LYS A 250 7.55 0.33 19.35
C LYS A 250 7.20 0.51 17.87
N GLY A 251 6.27 1.43 17.59
CA GLY A 251 5.77 1.69 16.23
C GLY A 251 4.82 0.61 15.74
N TYR A 252 4.47 0.64 14.44
CA TYR A 252 3.52 -0.31 13.85
C TYR A 252 4.14 -1.67 13.45
N ARG A 253 5.46 -1.83 13.55
CA ARG A 253 6.19 -3.04 13.11
C ARG A 253 6.43 -4.00 14.26
N GLY A 254 6.60 -5.27 13.94
CA GLY A 254 7.06 -6.25 14.91
C GLY A 254 8.52 -6.04 15.28
N CYS A 255 9.02 -6.86 16.20
CA CYS A 255 10.42 -6.84 16.60
C CYS A 255 10.85 -8.19 17.17
N ASP A 256 12.13 -8.51 17.03
CA ASP A 256 12.77 -9.66 17.69
C ASP A 256 13.02 -9.39 19.18
N ASP A 257 13.26 -10.44 19.99
CA ASP A 257 13.41 -10.36 21.44
C ASP A 257 14.57 -9.45 21.86
N ALA A 258 15.68 -9.55 21.13
CA ALA A 258 16.88 -8.77 21.36
C ALA A 258 16.80 -7.33 20.82
N SER A 259 15.70 -6.97 20.16
CA SER A 259 15.52 -5.64 19.58
C SER A 259 15.38 -4.57 20.67
N LEU A 260 15.95 -3.39 20.41
CA LEU A 260 15.75 -2.20 21.25
C LEU A 260 14.32 -1.64 21.13
N GLU A 261 13.58 -2.05 20.10
CA GLU A 261 12.19 -1.66 19.90
C GLU A 261 11.23 -2.48 20.77
N ARG A 262 11.68 -3.56 21.42
CA ARG A 262 10.85 -4.33 22.35
C ARG A 262 10.57 -3.53 23.62
N LEU A 263 9.29 -3.35 23.93
CA LEU A 263 8.81 -2.60 25.08
C LEU A 263 8.46 -3.50 26.27
N ALA A 264 7.79 -4.63 26.00
CA ALA A 264 7.36 -5.60 27.00
C ALA A 264 7.07 -6.97 26.37
N SER A 265 6.95 -8.01 27.20
CA SER A 265 6.55 -9.36 26.77
C SER A 265 5.93 -10.14 27.92
N ALA A 266 5.12 -11.15 27.60
CA ALA A 266 4.53 -12.10 28.54
C ALA A 266 4.54 -13.52 27.96
N ASP A 267 5.04 -14.49 28.73
CA ASP A 267 5.23 -15.88 28.30
C ASP A 267 3.96 -16.72 28.42
N GLU A 268 3.06 -16.37 29.34
CA GLU A 268 1.78 -17.04 29.56
C GLU A 268 0.63 -16.02 29.56
N PHE A 269 0.58 -15.18 28.52
CA PHE A 269 -0.50 -14.20 28.34
C PHE A 269 -1.84 -14.93 28.24
N CYS A 270 -2.85 -14.43 28.98
CA CYS A 270 -4.13 -15.11 29.22
C CYS A 270 -4.07 -16.38 30.10
N GLY A 271 -2.89 -16.74 30.62
CA GLY A 271 -2.66 -17.81 31.58
C GLY A 271 -2.37 -17.24 32.98
N ASN A 272 -1.11 -17.33 33.41
CA ASN A 272 -0.66 -16.72 34.66
C ASN A 272 -0.42 -15.21 34.53
N ASP A 273 -0.11 -14.73 33.32
CA ASP A 273 0.03 -13.32 33.01
C ASP A 273 -1.27 -12.81 32.38
N THR A 274 -2.05 -12.02 33.12
CA THR A 274 -3.31 -11.47 32.60
C THR A 274 -3.15 -10.09 31.97
N GLU A 275 -2.01 -9.43 32.21
CA GLU A 275 -1.76 -8.02 31.90
C GLU A 275 -0.31 -7.81 31.44
N ILE A 276 -0.12 -6.91 30.48
CA ILE A 276 1.19 -6.43 30.02
C ILE A 276 1.21 -4.91 30.16
N THR A 277 2.21 -4.40 30.88
CA THR A 277 2.37 -2.96 31.09
C THR A 277 3.59 -2.42 30.38
N PHE A 278 3.48 -1.28 29.72
CA PHE A 278 4.60 -0.58 29.07
C PHE A 278 4.36 0.92 29.03
N THR A 279 5.39 1.71 28.74
CA THR A 279 5.25 3.16 28.51
C THR A 279 5.04 3.42 27.04
N CYS A 280 3.99 4.17 26.69
CA CYS A 280 3.68 4.54 25.32
C CYS A 280 4.87 5.24 24.64
N PRO A 281 5.31 4.78 23.46
CA PRO A 281 6.40 5.39 22.71
C PRO A 281 6.20 6.87 22.40
N SER A 282 7.29 7.57 22.09
CA SER A 282 7.26 8.97 21.67
C SER A 282 6.40 9.25 20.45
N HIS A 283 6.21 8.26 19.57
CA HIS A 283 5.43 8.40 18.34
C HIS A 283 3.92 8.22 18.58
N GLY A 284 3.54 7.59 19.70
CA GLY A 284 2.14 7.31 20.02
C GLY A 284 1.60 6.00 19.44
N THR A 285 2.45 5.20 18.79
CA THR A 285 2.06 3.93 18.13
C THR A 285 2.90 2.78 18.69
N TYR A 286 2.27 1.62 18.84
CA TYR A 286 2.90 0.36 19.25
C TYR A 286 2.27 -0.82 18.50
N SER A 287 3.00 -1.91 18.41
CA SER A 287 2.51 -3.18 17.86
C SER A 287 2.41 -4.19 18.99
N LEU A 288 1.34 -4.99 18.97
CA LEU A 288 1.19 -6.15 19.84
C LEU A 288 1.28 -7.40 18.97
N MET A 289 2.40 -8.09 19.09
CA MET A 289 2.61 -9.39 18.49
C MET A 289 1.99 -10.46 19.40
N LEU A 290 1.22 -11.37 18.82
CA LEU A 290 0.55 -12.46 19.53
C LEU A 290 0.95 -13.80 18.89
N GLY A 291 1.04 -14.85 19.71
CA GLY A 291 1.29 -16.20 19.24
C GLY A 291 0.79 -17.23 20.25
N GLY A 292 0.66 -18.49 19.83
CA GLY A 292 0.38 -19.59 20.74
C GLY A 292 1.55 -19.84 21.71
N GLU A 293 1.30 -20.59 22.79
CA GLU A 293 2.31 -20.94 23.80
C GLU A 293 3.53 -21.61 23.14
N TYR A 294 3.25 -22.51 22.19
CA TYR A 294 4.21 -23.13 21.28
C TYR A 294 4.11 -22.52 19.89
N SER A 295 5.17 -22.68 19.09
CA SER A 295 5.26 -22.05 17.77
C SER A 295 4.41 -22.74 16.70
N ASP A 296 3.97 -23.97 16.96
CA ASP A 296 3.07 -24.73 16.11
C ASP A 296 1.60 -24.66 16.57
N ASP A 297 1.31 -23.96 17.68
CA ASP A 297 -0.03 -23.73 18.17
C ASP A 297 -0.75 -22.68 17.30
N LEU A 298 -1.96 -23.02 16.85
CA LEU A 298 -2.83 -22.13 16.08
C LEU A 298 -3.76 -21.28 16.96
N ASP A 299 -3.85 -21.59 18.25
CA ASP A 299 -4.70 -20.88 19.20
C ASP A 299 -3.94 -19.65 19.71
N VAL A 300 -4.34 -18.46 19.27
CA VAL A 300 -3.69 -17.19 19.62
C VAL A 300 -4.54 -16.44 20.65
N PRO A 301 -3.92 -15.81 21.68
CA PRO A 301 -4.66 -15.04 22.66
C PRO A 301 -5.30 -13.79 22.04
N LEU A 302 -6.33 -13.25 22.71
CA LEU A 302 -6.97 -11.98 22.39
C LEU A 302 -6.64 -10.95 23.47
N ALA A 303 -6.34 -9.73 23.06
CA ALA A 303 -5.99 -8.63 23.94
C ALA A 303 -6.96 -7.45 23.82
N VAL A 304 -7.10 -6.69 24.91
CA VAL A 304 -7.82 -5.42 24.96
C VAL A 304 -6.95 -4.38 25.67
N ALA A 305 -7.03 -3.12 25.25
CA ALA A 305 -6.33 -2.03 25.93
C ALA A 305 -7.27 -1.28 26.87
N ASP A 306 -6.78 -0.95 28.07
CA ASP A 306 -7.52 -0.17 29.06
C ASP A 306 -7.55 1.34 28.73
N SER A 307 -6.60 1.79 27.90
CA SER A 307 -6.47 3.16 27.41
C SER A 307 -5.93 3.16 25.97
N GLY A 308 -6.03 4.30 25.27
CA GLY A 308 -5.69 4.38 23.85
C GLY A 308 -6.70 3.66 22.96
N SER A 309 -6.28 3.29 21.75
CA SER A 309 -7.05 2.47 20.81
C SER A 309 -6.29 1.16 20.53
N TYR A 310 -6.96 0.02 20.72
CA TYR A 310 -6.45 -1.29 20.31
C TYR A 310 -7.61 -2.26 20.04
N PRO A 311 -7.64 -2.92 18.86
CA PRO A 311 -6.82 -2.58 17.70
C PRO A 311 -7.15 -1.16 17.20
N ALA A 312 -6.15 -0.46 16.67
CA ALA A 312 -6.33 0.88 16.11
C ALA A 312 -6.66 0.81 14.62
N ALA A 313 -7.56 1.68 14.17
CA ALA A 313 -7.91 1.80 12.76
C ALA A 313 -6.79 2.48 11.96
N GLU A 314 -6.72 2.23 10.64
CA GLU A 314 -5.71 2.83 9.76
C GLU A 314 -5.69 4.36 9.86
N ALA A 315 -6.86 4.99 9.98
CA ALA A 315 -6.98 6.43 10.13
C ALA A 315 -6.37 6.98 11.43
N GLU A 316 -6.29 6.15 12.47
CA GLU A 316 -5.71 6.51 13.77
C GLU A 316 -4.20 6.27 13.80
N VAL A 317 -3.73 5.21 13.14
CA VAL A 317 -2.29 4.88 13.04
C VAL A 317 -1.58 5.87 12.12
N PHE A 318 -2.14 6.14 10.94
CA PHE A 318 -1.55 7.05 9.95
C PHE A 318 -2.25 8.41 10.00
N ASP A 319 -1.91 9.24 10.98
CA ASP A 319 -2.58 10.53 11.23
C ASP A 319 -1.85 11.74 10.62
N ILE A 320 -0.64 11.55 10.09
CA ILE A 320 0.19 12.63 9.55
C ILE A 320 0.01 12.73 8.04
N ARG A 321 -0.78 13.71 7.59
CA ARG A 321 -0.91 13.99 6.15
C ARG A 321 0.39 14.55 5.58
N GLU A 322 0.96 13.85 4.60
CA GLU A 322 2.19 14.22 3.90
C GLU A 322 1.93 15.28 2.82
N GLY A 323 1.00 14.99 1.93
CA GLY A 323 0.80 15.72 0.67
C GLY A 323 -0.05 14.93 -0.30
N ALA A 324 -0.19 15.42 -1.54
CA ALA A 324 -0.87 14.71 -2.61
C ALA A 324 0.00 14.58 -3.85
N PHE A 325 -0.18 13.46 -4.54
CA PHE A 325 0.52 13.06 -5.74
C PHE A 325 -0.49 12.81 -6.84
N PHE A 326 -0.25 13.33 -8.04
CA PHE A 326 -1.21 13.28 -9.13
C PHE A 326 -0.57 13.52 -10.49
N GLY A 327 -1.27 13.15 -11.55
CA GLY A 327 -0.79 13.26 -12.93
C GLY A 327 -0.89 11.93 -13.67
N ASP A 328 -0.17 11.83 -14.79
CA ASP A 328 -0.01 10.59 -15.55
C ASP A 328 1.49 10.31 -15.82
N LEU A 329 2.03 9.38 -15.04
CA LEU A 329 3.41 8.90 -15.14
C LEU A 329 3.62 8.09 -16.44
N LEU A 330 2.52 7.57 -16.99
CA LEU A 330 2.48 6.58 -18.05
C LEU A 330 2.10 7.17 -19.42
N THR A 331 1.99 8.49 -19.53
CA THR A 331 1.88 9.17 -20.83
C THR A 331 3.19 8.98 -21.62
N PRO A 332 3.14 8.51 -22.90
CA PRO A 332 4.33 8.30 -23.75
C PRO A 332 5.15 9.57 -24.14
N SER A 333 5.07 10.67 -23.40
CA SER A 333 5.63 11.99 -23.78
C SER A 333 7.13 12.18 -23.52
N LEU A 334 7.94 11.12 -23.56
CA LEU A 334 9.40 11.17 -23.36
C LEU A 334 10.17 11.75 -24.57
N ASN A 335 9.70 12.86 -25.15
CA ASN A 335 10.34 13.50 -26.30
C ASN A 335 11.60 14.33 -25.97
N SER A 336 12.10 14.30 -24.73
CA SER A 336 13.27 15.10 -24.32
C SER A 336 14.14 14.49 -23.22
N THR A 337 14.05 13.19 -22.95
CA THR A 337 14.71 12.60 -21.79
C THR A 337 16.24 12.68 -21.88
N PRO A 338 16.94 13.09 -20.80
CA PRO A 338 18.38 12.92 -20.66
C PRO A 338 18.82 11.46 -20.52
N VAL A 339 17.95 10.48 -20.78
CA VAL A 339 18.19 9.06 -20.55
C VAL A 339 17.97 8.32 -21.85
N ALA A 340 18.99 7.60 -22.33
CA ALA A 340 18.88 6.68 -23.44
C ALA A 340 19.10 5.26 -22.92
N LEU A 341 18.05 4.44 -22.98
CA LEU A 341 18.12 3.01 -22.77
C LEU A 341 18.46 2.31 -24.08
N SER A 342 19.44 1.40 -24.04
CA SER A 342 19.81 0.58 -25.20
C SER A 342 19.78 -0.89 -24.82
N TYR A 343 19.11 -1.67 -25.66
CA TYR A 343 18.93 -3.11 -25.46
C TYR A 343 20.01 -3.91 -26.18
N VAL A 344 20.70 -4.81 -25.47
CA VAL A 344 21.66 -5.75 -26.07
C VAL A 344 20.97 -7.08 -26.31
N THR A 345 20.46 -7.27 -27.53
CA THR A 345 19.59 -8.40 -27.93
C THR A 345 20.14 -9.81 -27.62
N ASN A 346 21.47 -9.97 -27.57
CA ASN A 346 22.08 -11.29 -27.38
C ASN A 346 22.26 -11.66 -25.90
N THR A 347 22.21 -10.68 -24.99
CA THR A 347 22.45 -10.88 -23.56
C THR A 347 21.26 -10.46 -22.71
N GLY A 348 20.24 -9.83 -23.29
CA GLY A 348 19.16 -9.17 -22.55
C GLY A 348 19.61 -7.92 -21.78
N GLN A 349 20.90 -7.55 -21.86
CA GLN A 349 21.45 -6.48 -21.05
C GLN A 349 20.88 -5.12 -21.47
N ILE A 350 20.38 -4.37 -20.48
CA ILE A 350 20.03 -2.96 -20.63
C ILE A 350 21.28 -2.12 -20.36
N VAL A 351 21.62 -1.23 -21.29
CA VAL A 351 22.62 -0.18 -21.08
C VAL A 351 21.90 1.13 -20.87
N ARG A 352 22.17 1.77 -19.73
CA ARG A 352 21.62 3.08 -19.37
C ARG A 352 22.66 4.14 -19.64
N ASN A 353 22.30 5.13 -20.44
CA ASN A 353 23.13 6.31 -20.64
C ASN A 353 22.36 7.52 -20.14
N VAL A 354 22.88 8.18 -19.12
CA VAL A 354 22.30 9.41 -18.59
C VAL A 354 23.15 10.60 -19.03
N GLN A 355 22.51 11.68 -19.47
CA GLN A 355 23.18 12.91 -19.87
C GLN A 355 23.51 13.75 -18.64
N ALA A 356 24.81 13.93 -18.40
CA ALA A 356 25.33 14.76 -17.33
C ALA A 356 24.76 16.20 -17.38
N GLY A 357 24.42 16.75 -16.21
CA GLY A 357 24.09 18.17 -16.07
C GLY A 357 22.64 18.55 -16.32
N THR A 358 21.73 17.59 -16.45
CA THR A 358 20.30 17.85 -16.23
C THR A 358 20.06 17.91 -14.72
N GLY A 359 19.75 19.09 -14.21
CA GLY A 359 19.49 19.31 -12.79
C GLY A 359 18.00 19.56 -12.55
N GLY A 360 17.35 18.65 -11.82
CA GLY A 360 16.10 18.91 -11.09
C GLY A 360 14.87 19.20 -11.93
N THR A 361 14.94 19.04 -13.26
CA THR A 361 13.75 19.10 -14.11
C THR A 361 13.09 17.72 -14.08
N PRO A 362 11.79 17.63 -13.77
CA PRO A 362 11.10 16.34 -13.75
C PRO A 362 11.13 15.71 -15.15
N LEU A 363 11.39 14.41 -15.21
CA LEU A 363 11.43 13.68 -16.49
C LEU A 363 10.05 13.58 -17.12
N ASN A 364 9.03 13.40 -16.29
CA ASN A 364 7.65 13.42 -16.70
C ASN A 364 7.05 14.80 -16.38
N GLU A 365 6.73 15.57 -17.42
CA GLU A 365 6.10 16.89 -17.28
C GLU A 365 4.61 16.81 -16.88
N SER A 366 4.03 15.62 -16.94
CA SER A 366 2.65 15.29 -16.59
C SER A 366 2.50 14.69 -15.19
N MET A 367 3.49 14.84 -14.29
CA MET A 367 3.39 14.41 -12.90
C MET A 367 3.67 15.57 -11.93
N TRP A 368 2.88 15.66 -10.87
CA TRP A 368 2.99 16.70 -9.86
C TRP A 368 2.84 16.14 -8.44
N ALA A 369 3.41 16.88 -7.50
CA ALA A 369 3.26 16.66 -6.08
C ALA A 369 3.05 18.00 -5.37
N CYS A 370 2.24 17.99 -4.32
CA CYS A 370 2.10 19.10 -3.39
C CYS A 370 2.25 18.57 -1.96
N HIS A 371 2.63 19.43 -1.03
CA HIS A 371 2.85 19.05 0.36
C HIS A 371 1.78 19.62 1.30
N ASP A 372 1.62 19.00 2.46
CA ASP A 372 0.78 19.53 3.52
C ASP A 372 1.40 20.79 4.15
N LYS A 373 0.55 21.75 4.51
CA LYS A 373 0.96 23.05 5.07
C LYS A 373 1.68 22.97 6.43
N HIS A 374 1.58 21.85 7.14
CA HIS A 374 2.18 21.74 8.47
C HIS A 374 3.65 21.36 8.41
N PHE A 375 4.18 20.87 7.29
CA PHE A 375 5.64 20.75 7.12
C PHE A 375 6.29 22.13 7.05
N THR A 376 7.30 22.37 7.89
CA THR A 376 7.98 23.68 7.92
C THR A 376 8.79 23.95 6.67
N GLU A 377 9.41 22.92 6.11
CA GLU A 377 10.23 22.97 4.89
C GLU A 377 9.63 22.05 3.82
N GLY A 378 8.30 22.11 3.64
CA GLY A 378 7.55 21.13 2.85
C GLY A 378 8.00 20.98 1.39
N ASP A 379 8.47 22.04 0.74
CA ASP A 379 9.05 21.95 -0.60
C ASP A 379 10.36 21.15 -0.59
N ALA A 380 11.23 21.37 0.40
CA ALA A 380 12.49 20.64 0.54
C ALA A 380 12.24 19.19 0.95
N TYR A 381 11.29 18.96 1.86
CA TYR A 381 10.79 17.63 2.21
C TYR A 381 10.34 16.88 0.95
N MET A 382 9.43 17.46 0.18
CA MET A 382 8.89 16.80 -1.02
C MET A 382 9.96 16.63 -2.12
N ASN A 383 10.97 17.49 -2.15
CA ASN A 383 12.10 17.40 -3.07
C ASN A 383 13.02 16.22 -2.74
N GLU A 384 13.40 16.04 -1.49
CA GLU A 384 14.13 14.85 -1.03
C GLU A 384 13.30 13.58 -1.21
N ARG A 385 11.98 13.70 -1.11
CA ARG A 385 11.05 12.58 -1.27
C ARG A 385 11.00 12.06 -2.71
N ILE A 386 10.94 12.93 -3.73
CA ILE A 386 10.68 12.54 -5.14
C ILE A 386 11.83 12.74 -6.13
N CYS A 387 12.98 13.16 -5.63
CA CYS A 387 14.16 13.41 -6.44
C CYS A 387 15.36 12.69 -5.85
N ALA A 388 16.22 12.17 -6.72
CA ALA A 388 17.42 11.46 -6.31
C ALA A 388 18.54 11.67 -7.33
N THR A 389 19.77 11.51 -6.85
CA THR A 389 20.94 11.40 -7.73
C THR A 389 21.01 9.99 -8.28
N VAL A 390 20.82 9.84 -9.58
CA VAL A 390 20.98 8.57 -10.29
C VAL A 390 22.38 8.48 -10.86
N THR A 391 22.97 7.28 -10.84
CA THR A 391 24.26 6.99 -11.47
C THR A 391 24.04 5.93 -12.55
N ASP A 392 24.53 6.18 -13.76
CA ASP A 392 24.42 5.24 -14.87
C ASP A 392 25.55 4.20 -14.91
N ASP A 393 25.52 3.30 -15.89
CA ASP A 393 26.50 2.22 -16.05
C ASP A 393 27.92 2.74 -16.34
N GLN A 394 28.06 4.02 -16.71
CA GLN A 394 29.33 4.70 -16.99
C GLN A 394 29.79 5.59 -15.82
N ASN A 395 29.14 5.49 -14.65
CA ASN A 395 29.33 6.38 -13.49
C ASN A 395 29.02 7.86 -13.76
N VAL A 396 28.16 8.15 -14.75
CA VAL A 396 27.64 9.50 -14.94
C VAL A 396 26.49 9.73 -13.98
N GLN A 397 26.54 10.85 -13.25
CA GLN A 397 25.51 11.24 -12.30
C GLN A 397 24.56 12.28 -12.91
N ALA A 398 23.27 12.14 -12.60
CA ALA A 398 22.27 13.17 -12.84
C ALA A 398 21.32 13.28 -11.64
N TYR A 399 20.80 14.49 -11.42
CA TYR A 399 19.82 14.73 -10.38
C TYR A 399 18.44 14.85 -11.03
N LEU A 400 17.61 13.83 -10.83
CA LEU A 400 16.33 13.67 -11.50
C LEU A 400 15.19 13.72 -10.49
N CYS A 401 14.00 14.08 -10.96
CA CYS A 401 12.77 14.09 -10.18
C CYS A 401 11.68 13.33 -10.93
N ALA A 402 10.85 12.57 -10.22
CA ALA A 402 9.71 11.87 -10.81
C ALA A 402 8.53 12.81 -11.13
N ALA A 403 8.40 13.90 -10.37
CA ALA A 403 7.29 14.84 -10.51
C ALA A 403 7.72 16.27 -10.19
N ARG A 404 6.87 17.23 -10.59
CA ARG A 404 7.02 18.65 -10.28
C ARG A 404 6.37 19.00 -8.94
N ILE A 405 7.11 19.64 -8.06
CA ILE A 405 6.57 20.18 -6.81
C ILE A 405 5.93 21.53 -7.10
N ILE A 406 4.68 21.71 -6.65
CA ILE A 406 3.88 22.91 -6.93
C ILE A 406 3.46 23.66 -5.65
N GLY A 407 4.12 23.37 -4.53
CA GLY A 407 3.92 24.03 -3.23
C GLY A 407 2.91 23.32 -2.33
N GLN A 408 2.26 24.10 -1.46
CA GLN A 408 1.27 23.60 -0.52
C GLN A 408 -0.04 23.22 -1.22
N CYS A 409 -0.58 22.04 -0.90
CA CYS A 409 -1.81 21.53 -1.53
C CYS A 409 -3.02 22.46 -1.33
N ASN A 410 -3.14 23.14 -0.20
CA ASN A 410 -4.32 23.94 0.13
C ASN A 410 -4.12 25.44 -0.09
N GLU A 411 -2.99 25.85 -0.67
CA GLU A 411 -2.73 27.23 -1.07
C GLU A 411 -2.88 27.39 -2.57
N LYS A 412 -3.00 28.63 -3.02
CA LYS A 412 -3.01 28.94 -4.45
C LYS A 412 -1.60 28.79 -5.00
N ALA A 413 -1.43 27.97 -6.03
CA ALA A 413 -0.17 27.96 -6.78
C ALA A 413 0.13 29.37 -7.30
N GLU A 414 1.40 29.77 -7.30
CA GLU A 414 1.81 31.10 -7.76
C GLU A 414 1.29 31.36 -9.19
N GLY A 415 0.53 32.45 -9.37
CA GLY A 415 -0.08 32.80 -10.66
C GLY A 415 -1.42 32.12 -10.97
N THR A 416 -1.95 31.27 -10.09
CA THR A 416 -3.27 30.63 -10.25
C THR A 416 -4.36 31.30 -9.41
N LEU A 417 -5.62 31.12 -9.81
CA LEU A 417 -6.79 31.66 -9.08
C LEU A 417 -7.36 30.67 -8.05
N THR A 418 -7.01 29.39 -8.16
CA THR A 418 -7.51 28.25 -7.38
C THR A 418 -6.42 27.70 -6.47
N ASN A 419 -6.82 27.00 -5.41
CA ASN A 419 -5.85 26.22 -4.63
C ASN A 419 -5.28 25.10 -5.51
N VAL A 420 -4.08 24.62 -5.18
CA VAL A 420 -3.48 23.46 -5.83
C VAL A 420 -4.43 22.29 -5.79
N CYS A 421 -5.03 21.95 -4.66
CA CYS A 421 -6.11 20.98 -4.53
C CYS A 421 -7.36 21.66 -3.98
N ALA A 422 -8.49 21.43 -4.65
CA ALA A 422 -9.72 22.19 -4.44
C ALA A 422 -10.51 21.75 -3.21
N SER A 423 -10.36 20.49 -2.78
CA SER A 423 -11.08 19.90 -1.65
C SER A 423 -10.11 19.35 -0.60
N PHE A 424 -10.44 19.61 0.66
CA PHE A 424 -10.13 18.69 1.75
C PHE A 424 -11.33 17.77 1.81
N ASP A 425 -11.16 16.45 1.81
CA ASP A 425 -12.24 15.45 1.87
C ASP A 425 -12.93 15.24 0.51
N ALA A 426 -12.16 14.76 -0.47
CA ALA A 426 -12.63 14.32 -1.76
C ALA A 426 -13.48 13.05 -1.61
N GLY A 427 -14.56 12.95 -2.40
CA GLY A 427 -15.42 11.77 -2.36
C GLY A 427 -16.50 11.80 -1.28
N SER A 428 -17.05 10.62 -0.99
CA SER A 428 -18.24 10.44 -0.16
C SER A 428 -17.93 10.24 1.34
N VAL A 429 -16.70 9.88 1.68
CA VAL A 429 -16.28 9.64 3.07
C VAL A 429 -15.87 10.96 3.68
N LYS A 430 -16.75 11.48 4.52
CA LYS A 430 -16.50 12.74 5.20
C LYS A 430 -15.59 12.54 6.42
N GLY A 431 -14.40 13.10 6.40
CA GLY A 431 -13.46 13.23 7.50
C GLY A 431 -12.12 12.50 7.32
N ASP A 432 -11.85 11.88 6.17
CA ASP A 432 -10.58 11.17 5.94
C ASP A 432 -9.43 12.15 5.60
N GLY A 433 -9.77 13.37 5.22
CA GLY A 433 -8.85 14.49 5.07
C GLY A 433 -7.95 14.41 3.85
N ASP A 434 -8.31 13.59 2.86
CA ASP A 434 -7.63 13.52 1.58
C ASP A 434 -7.78 14.84 0.78
N PHE A 435 -6.97 14.99 -0.26
CA PHE A 435 -7.04 16.07 -1.23
C PHE A 435 -7.75 15.59 -2.48
N GLY A 436 -8.57 16.45 -3.09
CA GLY A 436 -9.25 16.15 -4.35
C GLY A 436 -9.23 17.29 -5.36
N SER A 437 -9.43 16.93 -6.64
CA SER A 437 -9.46 17.85 -7.79
C SER A 437 -8.26 18.79 -7.79
N CYS A 438 -7.06 18.20 -7.89
CA CYS A 438 -5.81 18.94 -7.89
C CYS A 438 -5.55 19.55 -9.27
N THR A 439 -4.99 20.76 -9.33
CA THR A 439 -4.70 21.49 -10.55
C THR A 439 -3.22 21.62 -10.78
N ASP A 440 -2.79 21.32 -12.00
CA ASP A 440 -1.41 21.54 -12.43
C ASP A 440 -1.14 23.02 -12.80
N THR A 441 0.03 23.28 -13.38
CA THR A 441 0.41 24.61 -13.88
C THR A 441 -0.33 25.05 -15.16
N THR A 442 -1.13 24.16 -15.78
CA THR A 442 -1.79 24.30 -17.09
C THR A 442 -3.32 24.24 -17.03
N PRO A 443 -3.93 24.97 -16.08
CA PRO A 443 -5.30 24.75 -15.56
C PRO A 443 -5.96 23.37 -15.69
N THR A 444 -5.22 22.27 -15.87
CA THR A 444 -5.80 20.93 -15.94
C THR A 444 -6.20 20.52 -14.53
N VAL A 445 -7.38 19.94 -14.39
CA VAL A 445 -7.84 19.35 -13.13
C VAL A 445 -7.62 17.85 -13.19
N TRP A 446 -6.98 17.32 -12.15
CA TRP A 446 -6.71 15.92 -11.90
C TRP A 446 -7.63 15.46 -10.78
N ASP A 447 -8.59 14.62 -11.12
CA ASP A 447 -9.65 14.20 -10.18
C ASP A 447 -9.26 12.97 -9.36
N ARG A 448 -8.13 12.32 -9.68
CA ARG A 448 -7.63 11.11 -9.00
C ARG A 448 -6.29 11.32 -8.27
N PRO A 449 -6.10 12.39 -7.48
CA PRO A 449 -4.92 12.47 -6.63
C PRO A 449 -4.95 11.37 -5.55
N ILE A 450 -3.78 10.92 -5.12
CA ILE A 450 -3.63 10.14 -3.89
C ILE A 450 -2.95 11.01 -2.86
N THR A 451 -3.56 11.08 -1.68
CA THR A 451 -3.00 11.70 -0.48
C THR A 451 -2.32 10.66 0.36
N VAL A 452 -1.09 10.94 0.78
CA VAL A 452 -0.34 10.04 1.66
C VAL A 452 -0.47 10.47 3.11
N PHE A 453 -0.65 9.48 3.99
CA PHE A 453 -0.59 9.63 5.43
C PHE A 453 0.51 8.74 6.03
N LEU A 454 1.23 9.29 7.01
CA LEU A 454 2.35 8.66 7.70
C LEU A 454 1.99 8.43 9.18
N ASP A 455 2.68 7.47 9.82
CA ASP A 455 2.64 7.27 11.28
C ASP A 455 3.44 8.38 11.99
N HIS A 456 4.59 8.75 11.41
CA HIS A 456 5.45 9.79 11.94
C HIS A 456 6.03 10.68 10.82
N PRO A 457 6.14 12.01 11.01
CA PRO A 457 6.54 12.92 9.94
C PRO A 457 7.95 12.66 9.38
N CYS A 458 8.82 12.06 10.19
CA CYS A 458 10.21 11.74 9.83
C CYS A 458 10.40 10.29 9.37
N ASP A 459 9.33 9.55 9.08
CA ASP A 459 9.51 8.16 8.62
C ASP A 459 10.22 8.11 7.26
N LEU A 460 9.88 9.03 6.36
CA LEU A 460 10.41 9.04 4.99
C LEU A 460 11.74 9.78 4.82
N ILE A 461 12.08 10.66 5.76
CA ILE A 461 13.24 11.55 5.64
C ILE A 461 14.00 11.56 6.97
N GLU A 462 15.30 11.27 6.89
CA GLU A 462 16.18 11.19 8.06
C GLU A 462 16.50 12.57 8.67
N ASP A 463 16.45 13.64 7.88
CA ASP A 463 16.79 14.99 8.34
C ASP A 463 15.67 15.57 9.23
N PRO A 464 15.90 15.73 10.56
CA PRO A 464 14.90 16.24 11.50
C PRO A 464 14.48 17.68 11.21
N ASP A 465 15.31 18.48 10.53
CA ASP A 465 14.97 19.85 10.18
C ASP A 465 13.98 19.89 9.00
N LEU A 466 14.04 18.91 8.09
CA LEU A 466 13.14 18.81 6.94
C LEU A 466 11.79 18.19 7.29
N CYS A 467 11.78 17.18 8.17
CA CYS A 467 10.55 16.53 8.62
C CYS A 467 9.92 17.21 9.85
N ALA A 468 10.38 18.41 10.21
CA ALA A 468 9.76 19.18 11.26
C ALA A 468 8.30 19.51 10.88
N TYR A 469 7.37 18.94 11.65
CA TYR A 469 5.95 19.09 11.44
C TYR A 469 5.36 20.02 12.51
N GLY A 470 4.58 21.00 12.07
CA GLY A 470 3.87 21.94 12.93
C GLY A 470 2.88 21.24 13.86
N ARG A 471 2.20 22.01 14.72
CA ARG A 471 1.23 21.43 15.66
C ARG A 471 0.20 20.58 14.89
N ARG A 472 0.11 19.30 15.24
CA ARG A 472 -0.92 18.39 14.72
C ARG A 472 -2.29 19.09 14.80
N PRO A 473 -3.07 19.17 13.72
CA PRO A 473 -4.47 19.51 13.85
C PRO A 473 -5.12 18.47 14.78
N PRO A 474 -6.03 18.88 15.69
CA PRO A 474 -6.79 17.89 16.46
C PRO A 474 -7.50 16.94 15.47
N PRO A 475 -7.57 15.64 15.76
CA PRO A 475 -8.26 14.69 14.89
C PRO A 475 -9.67 15.21 14.59
N PRO A 476 -10.20 14.99 13.38
CA PRO A 476 -11.53 15.47 13.00
C PRO A 476 -12.56 14.95 14.02
N SER A 477 -13.00 15.85 14.89
CA SER A 477 -13.97 15.52 15.93
C SER A 477 -15.35 15.29 15.29
N GLY A 478 -15.68 14.03 15.01
CA GLY A 478 -17.06 13.60 14.79
C GLY A 478 -17.40 12.92 13.47
N ALA A 479 -16.65 11.89 13.07
CA ALA A 479 -17.30 10.77 12.40
C ALA A 479 -18.10 10.03 13.48
N ASN A 480 -19.42 10.24 13.53
CA ASN A 480 -20.29 9.36 14.29
C ASN A 480 -20.06 7.94 13.76
N GLN A 481 -19.41 7.08 14.55
CA GLN A 481 -19.48 5.65 14.33
C GLN A 481 -20.97 5.27 14.26
N PRO A 482 -21.44 4.62 13.18
CA PRO A 482 -22.77 4.04 13.20
C PRO A 482 -22.81 3.03 14.35
N ARG A 483 -23.73 3.27 15.29
CA ARG A 483 -24.03 2.34 16.39
C ARG A 483 -24.72 1.08 15.89
#